data_AF-A0A3N5YX86-F1
#
_entry.id   AF-A0A3N5YX86-F1
#
_cell.length_a   1.000
_cell.length_b   1.000
_cell.length_c   1.000
_cell.angle_alpha   90.00
_cell.angle_beta   90.00
_cell.angle_gamma   90.00
#
_symmetry.space_group_name_H-M   'P 1'
#
loop_
_entity.id
_entity.type
_entity.pdbx_description
1 polymer ?
#
loop_
_entity_poly.entity_id
_entity_poly.type
_entity_poly.pdbx_seq_one_letter_code
_entity_poly.pdbx_strand_id
1 'polypeptide(L)'
;INVVQYKLMAFFVAGFIGGVAGAFWISNLAAISPEHFPWFWSLWLVGVILIGGVGSVHGTIFGSIFMVVVMELLQMAVIPLASSYPKLLMDFLFIKEAAFGLAICAFMIFEPNGLAYRWWQTKNYFNLWPFSY
;
A
#
# COMPACT_ATOMS: atom_id res chain seq x y z
N ILE A 1 2.74 32.69 -6.83
CA ILE A 1 2.11 31.61 -6.02
C ILE A 1 3.02 31.34 -4.82
N ASN A 2 2.50 31.38 -3.59
CA ASN A 2 3.31 31.09 -2.39
C ASN A 2 3.39 29.57 -2.17
N VAL A 3 4.50 28.97 -2.62
CA VAL A 3 4.71 27.50 -2.55
C VAL A 3 4.70 26.97 -1.12
N VAL A 4 5.18 27.76 -0.15
CA VAL A 4 5.25 27.36 1.26
C VAL A 4 3.84 27.20 1.83
N GLN A 5 2.95 28.17 1.58
CA GLN A 5 1.56 28.12 2.05
C GLN A 5 0.82 26.91 1.50
N TYR A 6 0.95 26.62 0.20
CA TYR A 6 0.28 25.48 -0.42
C TYR A 6 0.80 24.14 0.10
N LYS A 7 2.12 23.99 0.28
CA LYS A 7 2.70 22.77 0.86
C LYS A 7 2.26 22.55 2.31
N LEU A 8 2.20 23.62 3.10
CA LEU A 8 1.77 23.55 4.49
C LEU A 8 0.27 23.22 4.62
N MET A 9 -0.57 23.84 3.78
CA MET A 9 -1.99 23.49 3.65
C MET A 9 -2.19 22.02 3.26
N ALA A 10 -1.45 21.54 2.26
CA ALA A 10 -1.52 20.14 1.83
C ALA A 10 -1.12 19.17 2.95
N PHE A 11 -0.04 19.48 3.68
CA PHE A 11 0.39 18.69 4.84
C PHE A 11 -0.66 18.69 5.97
N PHE A 12 -1.23 19.85 6.28
CA PHE A 12 -2.27 19.97 7.30
C PHE A 12 -3.52 19.16 6.94
N VAL A 13 -4.01 19.28 5.70
CA VAL A 13 -5.19 18.53 5.24
C VAL A 13 -4.93 17.03 5.25
N ALA A 14 -3.76 16.58 4.79
CA ALA A 14 -3.39 15.16 4.82
C ALA A 14 -3.31 14.63 6.27
N GLY A 15 -2.68 15.38 7.18
CA GLY A 15 -2.59 15.02 8.60
C GLY A 15 -3.95 15.00 9.29
N PHE A 16 -4.84 15.94 8.98
CA PHE A 16 -6.20 15.98 9.51
C PHE A 16 -7.01 14.74 9.09
N ILE A 17 -7.00 14.38 7.81
CA ILE A 17 -7.69 13.20 7.30
C ILE A 17 -7.10 11.92 7.92
N GLY A 18 -5.77 11.82 8.00
CA GLY A 18 -5.09 10.70 8.65
C GLY A 18 -5.45 10.56 10.13
N GLY A 19 -5.54 11.67 10.86
CA GLY A 19 -5.96 11.70 12.26
C GLY A 19 -7.40 11.24 12.47
N VAL A 20 -8.34 11.72 11.63
CA VAL A 20 -9.74 11.29 11.67
C VAL A 20 -9.87 9.79 11.37
N ALA A 21 -9.17 9.28 10.36
CA ALA A 21 -9.16 7.85 10.05
C ALA A 21 -8.59 7.01 11.21
N GLY A 22 -7.50 7.46 11.84
CA GLY A 22 -6.93 6.81 13.03
C GLY A 22 -7.88 6.81 14.23
N ALA A 23 -8.60 7.91 14.48
CA ALA A 23 -9.61 7.99 15.53
C ALA A 23 -10.75 6.99 15.30
N PHE A 24 -11.24 6.87 14.06
CA PHE A 24 -12.25 5.86 13.70
C PHE A 24 -11.73 4.44 13.92
N TRP A 25 -10.49 4.16 13.50
CA TRP A 25 -9.90 2.84 13.69
C TRP A 25 -9.82 2.46 15.17
N ILE A 26 -9.25 3.34 16.02
CA ILE A 26 -9.13 3.10 17.47
C ILE A 26 -10.51 2.95 18.13
N SER A 27 -11.51 3.73 17.70
CA SER A 27 -12.88 3.62 18.25
C SER A 27 -13.53 2.26 18.00
N ASN A 28 -13.05 1.50 17.02
CA ASN A 28 -13.53 0.16 16.71
C ASN A 28 -12.86 -0.94 17.55
N LEU A 29 -11.77 -0.63 18.26
CA LEU A 29 -11.09 -1.60 19.12
C LEU A 29 -11.80 -1.73 20.46
N ALA A 30 -11.92 -2.97 20.95
CA ALA A 30 -12.52 -3.25 22.26
C ALA A 30 -11.64 -2.79 23.44
N ALA A 31 -10.32 -2.79 23.25
CA ALA A 31 -9.34 -2.30 24.22
C ALA A 31 -8.12 -1.73 23.49
N ILE A 32 -7.44 -0.77 24.11
CA ILE A 32 -6.26 -0.12 23.55
C ILE A 32 -5.03 -0.62 24.30
N SER A 33 -4.12 -1.28 23.58
CA SER A 33 -2.81 -1.71 24.07
C SER A 33 -1.68 -1.23 23.13
N PRO A 34 -0.43 -1.10 23.63
CA PRO A 34 0.73 -0.76 22.78
C PRO A 34 1.01 -1.76 21.66
N GLU A 35 0.51 -2.99 21.77
CA GLU A 35 0.71 -4.05 20.77
C GLU A 35 0.02 -3.75 19.44
N HIS A 36 -0.97 -2.85 19.42
CA HIS A 36 -1.66 -2.43 18.18
C HIS A 36 -0.84 -1.49 17.31
N PHE A 37 0.22 -0.88 17.84
CA PHE A 37 1.07 0.08 17.14
C PHE A 37 2.52 -0.41 16.94
N PRO A 38 2.73 -1.59 16.32
CA PRO A 38 4.07 -2.05 16.01
C PRO A 38 4.72 -1.16 14.94
N TRP A 39 6.06 -1.14 14.94
CA TRP A 39 6.86 -0.49 13.89
C TRP A 39 6.53 -0.99 12.48
N PHE A 40 5.97 -2.21 12.39
CA PHE A 40 5.56 -2.84 11.14
C PHE A 40 4.57 -1.98 10.34
N TRP A 41 3.68 -1.21 10.98
CA TRP A 41 2.79 -0.29 10.27
C TRP A 41 3.54 0.78 9.48
N SER A 42 4.62 1.30 10.04
CA SER A 42 5.48 2.27 9.36
C SER A 42 6.15 1.63 8.13
N LEU A 43 6.65 0.40 8.26
CA LEU A 43 7.20 -0.36 7.14
C LEU A 43 6.15 -0.60 6.06
N TRP A 44 4.91 -0.93 6.47
CA TRP A 44 3.79 -1.15 5.58
C TRP A 44 3.47 0.08 4.73
N LEU A 45 3.38 1.25 5.36
CA LEU A 45 3.15 2.53 4.68
C LEU A 45 4.31 2.89 3.72
N VAL A 46 5.56 2.62 4.11
CA VAL A 46 6.72 2.81 3.23
C VAL A 46 6.65 1.87 2.02
N GLY A 47 6.28 0.61 2.23
CA GLY A 47 6.08 -0.38 1.17
C GLY A 47 5.05 0.07 0.13
N VAL A 48 3.91 0.61 0.59
CA VAL A 48 2.88 1.19 -0.29
C VAL A 48 3.43 2.31 -1.18
N ILE A 49 4.27 3.19 -0.63
CA ILE A 49 4.88 4.30 -1.39
C ILE A 49 5.92 3.77 -2.39
N LEU A 50 6.75 2.79 -1.99
CA LEU A 50 7.77 2.20 -2.86
C LEU A 50 7.14 1.47 -4.06
N ILE A 51 6.12 0.65 -3.81
CA ILE A 51 5.42 -0.12 -4.85
C ILE A 51 4.61 0.81 -5.76
N GLY A 52 3.96 1.82 -5.16
CA GLY A 52 3.20 2.82 -5.90
C GLY A 52 4.06 3.71 -6.80
N GLY A 53 5.28 4.02 -6.38
CA GLY A 53 6.20 4.94 -7.04
C GLY A 53 6.39 6.24 -6.25
N VAL A 54 7.64 6.55 -5.92
CA VAL A 54 8.00 7.71 -5.08
C VAL A 54 7.66 9.02 -5.81
N GLY A 55 6.99 9.94 -5.11
CA GLY A 55 6.68 11.27 -5.65
C GLY A 55 5.46 11.36 -6.56
N SER A 56 4.66 10.29 -6.69
CA SER A 56 3.42 10.30 -7.47
C SER A 56 2.17 10.10 -6.59
N VAL A 57 1.24 11.04 -6.65
CA VAL A 57 -0.07 10.94 -5.96
C VAL A 57 -0.87 9.73 -6.46
N HIS A 58 -0.88 9.50 -7.77
CA HIS A 58 -1.55 8.33 -8.35
C HIS A 58 -0.85 7.03 -7.95
N GLY A 59 0.47 7.07 -7.81
CA GLY A 59 1.28 5.95 -7.33
C GLY A 59 0.83 5.49 -5.96
N THR A 60 0.65 6.40 -5.00
CA THR A 60 0.18 6.05 -3.65
C THR A 60 -1.18 5.36 -3.66
N ILE A 61 -2.11 5.77 -4.53
CA ILE A 61 -3.43 5.15 -4.66
C ILE A 61 -3.30 3.72 -5.23
N PHE A 62 -2.55 3.53 -6.31
CA PHE A 62 -2.36 2.20 -6.89
C PHE A 62 -1.56 1.28 -5.97
N GLY A 63 -0.54 1.81 -5.28
CA GLY A 63 0.27 1.07 -4.32
C GLY A 63 -0.56 0.59 -3.13
N SER A 64 -1.47 1.40 -2.60
CA SER A 64 -2.32 1.01 -1.47
C SER A 64 -3.32 -0.07 -1.88
N ILE A 65 -3.97 0.10 -3.04
CA ILE A 65 -4.89 -0.90 -3.61
C ILE A 65 -4.15 -2.22 -3.85
N PHE A 66 -3.01 -2.17 -4.53
CA PHE A 66 -2.22 -3.36 -4.84
C PHE A 66 -1.82 -4.12 -3.58
N MET A 67 -1.31 -3.41 -2.57
CA MET A 67 -0.88 -4.05 -1.33
C MET A 67 -2.02 -4.71 -0.58
N VAL A 68 -3.18 -4.04 -0.48
CA VAL A 68 -4.36 -4.63 0.15
C VAL A 68 -4.82 -5.86 -0.64
N VAL A 69 -4.93 -5.75 -1.97
CA VAL A 69 -5.40 -6.84 -2.82
C VAL A 69 -4.48 -8.05 -2.76
N VAL A 70 -3.15 -7.88 -2.81
CA VAL A 70 -2.22 -9.02 -2.73
C VAL A 70 -2.32 -9.73 -1.39
N MET A 71 -2.38 -8.96 -0.29
CA MET A 71 -2.50 -9.54 1.04
C MET A 71 -3.85 -10.24 1.24
N GLU A 72 -4.93 -9.68 0.70
CA GLU A 72 -6.27 -10.26 0.78
C GLU A 72 -6.37 -11.53 -0.08
N LEU A 73 -5.84 -11.52 -1.31
CA LEU A 73 -5.79 -12.70 -2.17
C LEU A 73 -5.00 -13.84 -1.51
N LEU A 74 -3.90 -13.53 -0.85
CA LEU A 74 -3.13 -14.50 -0.07
C LEU A 74 -3.98 -15.09 1.07
N GLN A 75 -4.77 -14.26 1.76
CA GLN A 75 -5.69 -14.71 2.80
C GLN A 75 -6.81 -15.60 2.24
N MET A 76 -7.45 -15.19 1.15
CA MET A 76 -8.48 -15.98 0.48
C MET A 76 -7.96 -17.33 -0.01
N ALA A 77 -6.69 -17.42 -0.41
CA ALA A 77 -6.08 -18.67 -0.83
C ALA A 77 -5.77 -19.60 0.37
N VAL A 78 -5.38 -19.05 1.52
CA VAL A 78 -5.00 -19.86 2.70
C VAL A 78 -6.20 -20.37 3.48
N ILE A 79 -7.28 -19.60 3.61
CA ILE A 79 -8.51 -19.99 4.34
C ILE A 79 -9.06 -21.37 3.90
N PRO A 80 -9.25 -21.68 2.60
CA PRO A 80 -9.75 -22.99 2.18
C PRO A 80 -8.71 -24.10 2.36
N LEU A 81 -7.40 -23.80 2.34
CA LEU A 81 -6.35 -24.78 2.57
C LEU A 81 -6.18 -25.14 4.05
N ALA A 82 -6.62 -24.24 4.94
CA ALA A 82 -6.58 -24.45 6.38
C ALA A 82 -7.44 -25.63 6.86
N SER A 83 -8.50 -26.00 6.12
CA SER A 83 -9.34 -27.16 6.48
C SER A 83 -8.59 -28.48 6.39
N SER A 84 -7.59 -28.56 5.50
CA SER A 84 -6.77 -29.75 5.28
C SER A 84 -5.47 -29.70 6.08
N TYR A 85 -4.92 -28.51 6.33
CA TYR A 85 -3.66 -28.30 7.05
C TYR A 85 -3.80 -27.22 8.13
N PRO A 86 -4.21 -27.56 9.36
CA PRO A 86 -4.48 -26.57 10.41
C PRO A 86 -3.25 -25.77 10.88
N LYS A 87 -2.04 -26.31 10.67
CA LYS A 87 -0.79 -25.58 10.95
C LYS A 87 -0.62 -24.31 10.09
N LEU A 88 -1.19 -24.27 8.89
CA LEU A 88 -1.09 -23.11 8.01
C LEU A 88 -1.75 -21.85 8.59
N LEU A 89 -2.76 -21.99 9.46
CA LEU A 89 -3.37 -20.84 10.12
C LEU A 89 -2.48 -20.24 11.21
N MET A 90 -1.74 -21.07 11.95
CA MET A 90 -0.80 -20.56 12.98
C MET A 90 0.35 -19.80 12.33
N ASP A 91 0.86 -20.30 11.21
CA ASP A 91 1.99 -19.69 10.51
C ASP A 91 1.57 -18.60 9.50
N PHE A 92 0.26 -18.36 9.34
CA PHE A 92 -0.27 -17.43 8.35
C PHE A 92 0.25 -16.00 8.53
N LEU A 93 0.43 -15.56 9.78
CA LEU A 93 0.96 -14.23 10.07
C LEU A 93 2.39 -14.08 9.50
N PHE A 94 3.25 -15.07 9.73
CA PHE A 94 4.62 -15.08 9.19
C PHE A 94 4.64 -15.16 7.67
N ILE A 95 3.76 -15.96 7.07
CA ILE A 95 3.62 -16.06 5.61
C ILE A 95 3.21 -14.71 5.02
N LYS A 96 2.27 -14.00 5.66
CA LYS A 96 1.81 -12.68 5.22
C LYS A 96 2.92 -11.63 5.31
N GLU A 97 3.69 -11.63 6.40
CA GLU A 97 4.84 -10.73 6.56
C GLU A 97 5.96 -11.02 5.56
N ALA A 98 6.25 -12.30 5.31
CA ALA A 98 7.22 -12.71 4.29
C ALA A 98 6.76 -12.32 2.88
N ALA A 99 5.49 -12.55 2.55
CA ALA A 99 4.91 -12.16 1.27
C ALA A 99 4.93 -10.64 1.08
N PHE A 100 4.68 -9.87 2.15
CA PHE A 100 4.80 -8.41 2.15
C PHE A 100 6.23 -7.97 1.80
N GLY A 101 7.24 -8.51 2.49
CA GLY A 101 8.64 -8.18 2.21
C GLY A 101 9.08 -8.60 0.80
N LEU A 102 8.65 -9.78 0.36
CA LEU A 102 8.91 -10.27 -0.99
C LEU A 102 8.25 -9.37 -2.03
N ALA A 103 7.01 -8.92 -1.82
CA ALA A 103 6.32 -8.01 -2.73
C ALA A 103 7.09 -6.69 -2.91
N ILE A 104 7.64 -6.12 -1.83
CA ILE A 104 8.50 -4.93 -1.92
C ILE A 104 9.76 -5.24 -2.73
N CYS A 105 10.50 -6.30 -2.39
CA CYS A 105 11.74 -6.66 -3.08
C CYS A 105 11.50 -6.91 -4.57
N ALA A 106 10.46 -7.67 -4.91
CA ALA A 106 10.08 -7.95 -6.29
C ALA A 106 9.78 -6.65 -7.06
N PHE A 107 8.97 -5.75 -6.48
CA PHE A 107 8.67 -4.48 -7.13
C PHE A 107 9.90 -3.60 -7.31
N MET A 108 10.79 -3.53 -6.32
CA MET A 108 12.03 -2.76 -6.45
C MET A 108 12.96 -3.31 -7.54
N ILE A 109 12.95 -4.63 -7.77
CA ILE A 109 13.77 -5.28 -8.81
C ILE A 109 13.15 -5.09 -10.20
N PHE A 110 11.85 -5.37 -10.34
CA PHE A 110 11.20 -5.37 -11.65
C PHE A 110 10.79 -3.96 -12.12
N GLU A 111 10.35 -3.10 -11.20
CA GLU A 111 9.78 -1.79 -11.52
C GLU A 111 10.23 -0.71 -10.51
N PRO A 112 11.49 -0.23 -10.60
CA PRO A 112 12.04 0.75 -9.66
C PRO A 112 11.29 2.09 -9.65
N ASN A 113 10.55 2.41 -10.71
CA ASN A 113 9.74 3.63 -10.80
C ASN A 113 8.30 3.44 -10.25
N GLY A 114 7.94 2.22 -9.84
CA GLY A 114 6.63 1.84 -9.30
C GLY A 114 5.48 1.84 -10.32
N LEU A 115 4.29 1.48 -9.83
CA LEU A 115 3.06 1.36 -10.62
C LEU A 115 2.64 2.65 -11.33
N ALA A 116 2.99 3.82 -10.77
CA ALA A 116 2.73 5.12 -11.38
C ALA A 116 3.35 5.26 -12.77
N TYR A 117 4.55 4.70 -12.98
CA TYR A 117 5.24 4.77 -14.25
C TYR A 117 4.50 3.98 -15.34
N ARG A 118 4.02 2.76 -15.02
CA ARG A 118 3.20 1.98 -15.95
C ARG A 118 1.94 2.72 -16.36
N TRP A 119 1.24 3.32 -15.39
CA TRP A 119 0.03 4.08 -15.67
C TRP A 119 0.27 5.26 -16.61
N TRP A 120 1.40 5.96 -16.43
CA TRP A 120 1.80 7.03 -17.35
C TRP A 120 2.09 6.50 -18.76
N GLN A 121 2.82 5.39 -18.87
CA GLN A 121 3.14 4.77 -20.17
C GLN A 121 1.89 4.29 -20.91
N THR A 122 0.94 3.67 -20.20
CA THR A 122 -0.34 3.24 -20.78
C THR A 122 -1.14 4.44 -21.29
N LYS A 123 -1.24 5.53 -20.52
CA LYS A 123 -1.95 6.74 -20.96
C LYS A 123 -1.29 7.38 -22.18
N ASN A 124 0.04 7.46 -22.21
CA ASN A 124 0.75 8.00 -23.37
C ASN A 124 0.59 7.14 -24.61
N TYR A 125 0.59 5.82 -24.46
CA TYR A 125 0.33 4.91 -25.57
C TYR A 125 -1.05 5.16 -26.20
N PHE A 126 -2.09 5.34 -25.39
CA PHE A 126 -3.44 5.64 -25.88
C PHE A 126 -3.57 7.05 -26.45
N ASN A 127 -2.89 8.05 -25.88
CA ASN A 127 -2.94 9.43 -26.38
C ASN A 127 -2.16 9.64 -27.69
N LEU A 128 -1.12 8.83 -27.95
CA LEU A 128 -0.31 8.88 -29.17
C LEU A 128 -0.86 8.00 -30.30
N TRP A 129 -1.95 7.26 -30.04
CA TRP A 129 -2.67 6.50 -31.05
C TRP A 129 -3.70 7.43 -31.73
N PRO A 130 -3.67 7.68 -33.07
CA PRO A 130 -2.99 6.98 -34.16
C PRO A 130 -1.82 7.72 -34.83
N PHE A 131 -1.33 8.84 -34.31
CA PHE A 131 -0.15 9.53 -34.86
C PHE A 131 1.00 9.48 -33.87
N SER A 132 1.90 8.51 -34.07
CA SER A 132 3.14 8.38 -33.33
C SER A 132 4.16 9.43 -33.81
N TYR A 133 4.10 10.64 -33.26
CA TYR A 133 5.21 11.58 -33.25
C TYR A 133 5.50 12.01 -31.82
#